data_AF-K1RMG6-F1
#
_entry.id   AF-K1RMG6-F1
#
_cell.length_a   1.000
_cell.length_b   1.000
_cell.length_c   1.000
_cell.angle_alpha   90.00
_cell.angle_beta   90.00
_cell.angle_gamma   90.00
#
_symmetry.space_group_name_H-M   'P 1'
#
loop_
_entity.id
_entity.type
_entity.pdbx_description
1 polymer ?
#
loop_
_entity_poly.entity_id
_entity_poly.type
_entity_poly.pdbx_seq_one_letter_code
_entity_poly.pdbx_strand_id
1 'polypeptide(L)'
;MSSSYCRKLEAQGEKYDVVILDPPAFTKSRNSIKNAVKGYREINLRGLKLVKDGGFLVTCSCSHFMDPELFAKTIREASHGAHKRLRQVEFKTQGPDHPILWAADESYYLKFYIFQVVDER
;
A
#
# COMPACT_ATOMS: atom_id res chain seq x y z
N MET A 1 7.84 2.09 -7.19
CA MET A 1 7.21 2.14 -8.54
C MET A 1 6.20 3.29 -8.58
N SER A 2 6.05 4.05 -9.68
CA SER A 2 5.05 5.15 -9.77
C SER A 2 3.73 4.66 -10.38
N SER A 3 2.61 5.32 -10.07
CA SER A 3 1.28 4.95 -10.62
C SER A 3 1.22 5.03 -12.16
N SER A 4 1.88 6.03 -12.77
CA SER A 4 1.95 6.16 -14.23
C SER A 4 2.69 5.00 -14.88
N TYR A 5 3.76 4.49 -14.25
CA TYR A 5 4.48 3.33 -14.74
C TYR A 5 3.65 2.05 -14.60
N CYS A 6 2.93 1.88 -13.48
CA CYS A 6 2.03 0.74 -13.31
C CYS A 6 0.96 0.67 -14.42
N ARG A 7 0.40 1.82 -14.83
CA ARG A 7 -0.59 1.89 -15.93
C ARG A 7 -0.01 1.44 -17.26
N LYS A 8 1.25 1.77 -17.54
CA LYS A 8 1.93 1.33 -18.77
C LYS A 8 2.07 -0.20 -18.79
N LEU A 9 2.53 -0.79 -17.69
CA LEU A 9 2.66 -2.24 -17.55
C LEU A 9 1.29 -2.95 -17.61
N GLU A 10 0.26 -2.36 -16.98
CA GLU A 10 -1.12 -2.87 -17.04
C GLU A 10 -1.62 -2.91 -18.49
N ALA A 11 -1.38 -1.85 -19.26
CA ALA A 11 -1.75 -1.78 -20.67
C ALA A 11 -0.99 -2.78 -21.55
N GLN A 12 0.20 -3.20 -21.12
CA GLN A 12 1.01 -4.24 -21.79
C GLN A 12 0.58 -5.67 -21.39
N GLY A 13 -0.36 -5.81 -20.45
CA GLY A 13 -0.81 -7.12 -19.96
C GLY A 13 0.18 -7.82 -19.03
N GLU A 14 1.20 -7.10 -18.55
CA GLU A 14 2.25 -7.65 -17.70
C GLU A 14 1.71 -8.11 -16.34
N LYS A 15 2.25 -9.22 -15.84
CA LYS A 15 1.90 -9.81 -14.54
C LYS A 15 3.13 -10.34 -13.83
N TYR A 16 3.18 -10.13 -12.52
CA TYR A 16 4.31 -10.47 -11.67
C TYR A 16 3.88 -11.33 -10.49
N ASP A 17 4.77 -12.22 -10.05
CA ASP A 17 4.57 -13.04 -8.85
C ASP A 17 4.66 -12.19 -7.58
N VAL A 18 5.45 -11.11 -7.61
CA VAL A 18 5.59 -10.15 -6.50
C VAL A 18 5.59 -8.73 -7.05
N VAL A 19 4.81 -7.85 -6.43
CA VAL A 19 4.82 -6.40 -6.70
C VAL A 19 5.13 -5.66 -5.39
N ILE A 20 6.13 -4.77 -5.42
CA ILE A 20 6.54 -3.97 -4.26
C ILE A 20 6.24 -2.49 -4.51
N LEU A 21 5.43 -1.91 -3.61
CA LEU A 21 5.04 -0.52 -3.62
C LEU A 21 5.63 0.20 -2.41
N ASP A 22 6.75 0.88 -2.65
CA ASP A 22 7.36 1.82 -1.70
C ASP A 22 7.29 3.25 -2.26
N PRO A 23 6.14 3.93 -2.13
CA PRO A 23 5.98 5.30 -2.59
C PRO A 23 6.59 6.31 -1.60
N PRO A 24 7.05 7.47 -2.10
CA PRO A 24 7.39 8.59 -1.21
C PRO A 24 6.15 9.05 -0.43
N ALA A 25 6.36 9.74 0.69
CA ALA A 25 5.25 10.28 1.49
C ALA A 25 4.39 11.25 0.66
N PHE A 26 3.13 10.86 0.41
CA PHE A 26 2.17 11.69 -0.36
C PHE A 26 1.57 12.86 0.43
N THR A 27 1.78 12.90 1.74
CA THR A 27 1.35 14.01 2.59
C THR A 27 2.47 14.40 3.56
N LYS A 28 2.63 15.71 3.74
CA LYS A 28 3.46 16.32 4.80
C LYS A 28 2.62 17.12 5.80
N SER A 29 1.28 17.07 5.70
CA SER A 29 0.37 17.86 6.54
C SER A 29 -1.05 17.27 6.60
N ARG A 30 -1.76 17.45 7.72
CA ARG A 30 -3.16 16.96 7.88
C ARG A 30 -4.10 17.41 6.75
N ASN A 31 -3.95 18.63 6.26
CA ASN A 31 -4.80 19.18 5.19
C ASN A 31 -4.68 18.43 3.86
N SER A 32 -3.58 17.68 3.65
CA SER A 32 -3.33 16.92 2.43
C SER A 32 -3.65 15.42 2.54
N ILE A 33 -4.14 14.94 3.69
CA ILE A 33 -4.45 13.52 3.92
C ILE A 33 -5.43 12.99 2.87
N LYS A 34 -6.49 13.74 2.54
CA LYS A 34 -7.50 13.31 1.55
C LYS A 34 -6.88 13.04 0.17
N ASN A 35 -5.91 13.85 -0.24
CA ASN A 35 -5.20 13.67 -1.51
C ASN A 35 -4.20 12.51 -1.42
N ALA A 36 -3.53 12.34 -0.28
CA ALA A 36 -2.65 11.20 -0.04
C ALA A 36 -3.42 9.88 -0.10
N VAL A 37 -4.58 9.77 0.54
CA VAL A 37 -5.46 8.59 0.49
C VAL A 37 -5.81 8.24 -0.96
N LYS A 38 -6.18 9.23 -1.78
CA LYS A 38 -6.43 9.00 -3.22
C LYS A 38 -5.21 8.46 -3.95
N GLY A 39 -4.02 9.01 -3.68
CA GLY A 39 -2.76 8.55 -4.27
C GLY A 39 -2.40 7.13 -3.86
N TYR A 40 -2.51 6.81 -2.57
CA TYR A 40 -2.28 5.46 -2.04
C TYR A 40 -3.31 4.45 -2.58
N ARG A 41 -4.58 4.83 -2.71
CA ARG A 41 -5.59 3.98 -3.30
C ARG A 41 -5.28 3.66 -4.76
N GLU A 42 -4.96 4.67 -5.55
CA GLU A 42 -4.64 4.49 -6.97
C GLU A 42 -3.40 3.61 -7.16
N ILE A 43 -2.30 3.88 -6.44
CA ILE A 43 -1.08 3.08 -6.62
C ILE A 43 -1.28 1.61 -6.19
N ASN A 44 -2.00 1.37 -5.09
CA ASN A 44 -2.32 0.01 -4.65
C ASN A 44 -3.24 -0.70 -5.64
N LEU A 45 -4.25 -0.02 -6.19
CA LEU A 45 -5.14 -0.59 -7.19
C LEU A 45 -4.36 -1.04 -8.43
N ARG A 46 -3.46 -0.19 -8.93
CA ARG A 46 -2.62 -0.54 -10.09
C ARG A 46 -1.63 -1.64 -9.76
N GLY A 47 -1.03 -1.62 -8.57
CA GLY A 47 -0.15 -2.68 -8.10
C GLY A 47 -0.86 -4.04 -8.06
N LEU A 48 -2.07 -4.10 -7.47
CA LEU A 48 -2.87 -5.32 -7.40
C LEU A 48 -3.22 -5.89 -8.77
N LYS A 49 -3.52 -5.02 -9.74
CA LYS A 49 -3.77 -5.46 -11.12
C LYS A 49 -2.55 -6.05 -11.80
N LEU A 50 -1.33 -5.78 -11.33
CA LEU A 50 -0.10 -6.37 -11.86
C LEU A 50 0.28 -7.69 -11.17
N VAL A 51 -0.38 -8.06 -10.07
CA VAL A 51 -0.09 -9.31 -9.37
C VAL A 51 -0.85 -10.48 -10.03
N LYS A 52 -0.16 -11.61 -10.22
CA LYS A 52 -0.76 -12.89 -10.66
C LYS A 52 -1.68 -13.46 -9.56
N ASP A 53 -2.66 -14.28 -9.93
CA ASP A 53 -3.44 -15.04 -8.93
C ASP A 53 -2.49 -15.92 -8.10
N GLY A 54 -2.59 -15.82 -6.77
CA GLY A 54 -1.71 -16.50 -5.82
C GLY A 54 -0.38 -15.78 -5.52
N GLY A 55 -0.06 -14.70 -6.23
CA GLY A 55 1.13 -13.88 -6.01
C GLY A 55 1.05 -12.96 -4.79
N PHE A 56 2.00 -12.04 -4.66
CA PHE A 56 2.13 -11.17 -3.48
C PHE A 56 2.19 -9.69 -3.81
N LEU A 57 1.49 -8.90 -3.00
CA LEU A 57 1.65 -7.45 -2.92
C LEU A 57 2.37 -7.09 -1.62
N VAL A 58 3.46 -6.35 -1.76
CA VAL A 58 4.16 -5.70 -0.65
C VAL A 58 3.92 -4.21 -0.78
N THR A 59 3.38 -3.56 0.24
CA THR A 59 3.00 -2.14 0.18
C THR A 59 3.27 -1.43 1.49
N CYS A 60 3.79 -0.22 1.42
CA CYS A 60 4.10 0.57 2.60
C CYS A 60 3.68 2.04 2.51
N SER A 61 3.59 2.65 3.69
CA SER A 61 3.46 4.09 3.86
C SER A 61 4.41 4.54 4.97
N CYS A 62 5.23 5.56 4.68
CA CYS A 62 6.13 6.20 5.64
C CYS A 62 5.55 7.51 6.20
N SER A 63 4.23 7.71 6.08
CA SER A 63 3.58 8.94 6.54
C SER A 63 2.99 8.74 7.94
N HIS A 64 3.36 9.58 8.89
CA HIS A 64 2.75 9.56 10.23
C HIS A 64 1.25 9.89 10.18
N PHE A 65 0.85 10.81 9.29
CA PHE A 65 -0.56 11.18 9.08
C PHE A 65 -1.41 10.08 8.44
N MET A 66 -0.77 9.04 7.91
CA MET A 66 -1.44 7.84 7.42
C MET A 66 -1.38 6.80 8.52
N ASP A 67 -2.34 6.82 9.45
CA ASP A 67 -2.43 5.83 10.51
C ASP A 67 -2.67 4.41 9.94
N PRO A 68 -2.41 3.35 10.73
CA PRO A 68 -2.53 1.97 10.25
C PRO A 68 -3.94 1.59 9.78
N GLU A 69 -4.97 2.10 10.43
CA GLU A 69 -6.37 1.80 10.10
C GLU A 69 -6.78 2.45 8.79
N LEU A 70 -6.41 3.72 8.60
CA LEU A 70 -6.63 4.47 7.38
C LEU A 70 -5.87 3.83 6.21
N PHE A 71 -4.64 3.38 6.41
CA PHE A 71 -3.87 2.69 5.38
C PHE A 71 -4.52 1.35 5.01
N ALA A 72 -4.90 0.54 6.01
CA ALA A 72 -5.57 -0.73 5.79
C ALA A 72 -6.91 -0.55 5.05
N LYS A 73 -7.70 0.46 5.43
CA LYS A 73 -8.94 0.83 4.73
C LYS A 73 -8.67 1.22 3.29
N THR A 74 -7.63 2.02 3.05
CA THR A 74 -7.23 2.46 1.70
C THR A 74 -6.85 1.29 0.80
N ILE A 75 -6.10 0.32 1.34
CA ILE A 75 -5.72 -0.91 0.63
C ILE A 75 -6.95 -1.78 0.35
N ARG A 76 -7.88 -1.89 1.31
CA ARG A 76 -9.14 -2.61 1.13
C ARG A 76 -10.01 -2.01 0.02
N GLU A 77 -10.15 -0.69 -0.02
CA GLU A 77 -10.85 -0.01 -1.12
C GLU A 77 -10.17 -0.27 -2.48
N ALA A 78 -8.84 -0.26 -2.51
CA ALA A 78 -8.08 -0.56 -3.71
C ALA A 78 -8.27 -2.01 -4.18
N SER A 79 -8.37 -2.98 -3.26
CA SER A 79 -8.59 -4.38 -3.60
C SER A 79 -9.96 -4.65 -4.18
N HIS A 80 -11.00 -4.03 -3.62
CA HIS A 80 -12.34 -4.06 -4.22
C HIS A 80 -12.35 -3.47 -5.63
N GLY A 81 -11.68 -2.33 -5.85
CA GLY A 81 -11.56 -1.73 -7.19
C GLY A 81 -10.72 -2.54 -8.18
N ALA A 82 -9.92 -3.50 -7.70
CA ALA A 82 -9.11 -4.41 -8.51
C ALA A 82 -9.76 -5.79 -8.71
N HIS A 83 -10.94 -6.05 -8.10
CA HIS A 83 -11.59 -7.37 -8.06
C HIS A 83 -10.65 -8.47 -7.52
N LYS A 84 -9.93 -8.15 -6.44
CA LYS A 84 -9.00 -9.06 -5.78
C LYS A 84 -9.34 -9.19 -4.30
N ARG A 85 -9.19 -10.40 -3.78
CA ARG A 85 -9.21 -10.69 -2.35
C ARG A 85 -7.78 -10.69 -1.83
N LEU A 86 -7.59 -10.13 -0.64
CA LEU A 86 -6.30 -10.09 0.03
C LEU A 86 -6.30 -11.02 1.24
N ARG A 87 -5.24 -11.83 1.36
CA ARG A 87 -4.93 -12.58 2.57
C ARG A 87 -3.70 -11.93 3.21
N GLN A 88 -3.86 -11.38 4.40
CA GLN A 88 -2.75 -10.76 5.12
C GLN A 88 -1.75 -11.82 5.53
N VAL A 89 -0.52 -11.66 5.09
CA VAL A 89 0.63 -12.51 5.47
C VAL A 89 1.33 -11.88 6.65
N GLU A 90 1.61 -10.57 6.57
CA GLU A 90 2.37 -9.87 7.58
C GLU A 90 1.99 -8.39 7.66
N PHE A 91 2.05 -7.84 8.87
CA PHE A 91 2.11 -6.41 9.12
C PHE A 91 3.37 -6.11 9.93
N LYS A 92 4.15 -5.13 9.48
CA LYS A 92 5.39 -4.68 10.09
C LYS A 92 5.42 -3.16 10.24
N THR A 93 6.26 -2.71 11.15
CA THR A 93 6.56 -1.29 11.41
C THR A 93 8.04 -1.03 11.13
N GLN A 94 8.52 0.18 11.45
CA GLN A 94 9.96 0.46 11.40
C GLN A 94 10.77 -0.45 12.31
N GLY A 95 12.06 -0.60 11.99
CA GLY A 95 13.01 -1.43 12.71
C GLY A 95 13.27 -0.95 14.14
N PRO A 96 13.89 -1.79 14.98
CA PRO A 96 14.19 -1.47 16.38
C PRO A 96 15.19 -0.32 16.56
N ASP A 97 15.95 0.02 15.52
CA ASP A 97 16.83 1.19 15.46
C ASP A 97 16.04 2.52 15.32
N HIS A 98 14.74 2.45 15.03
CA HIS A 98 13.81 3.58 14.95
C HIS A 98 12.64 3.36 15.94
N PRO A 99 12.87 3.51 17.26
CA PRO A 99 11.86 3.16 18.26
C PRO A 99 10.58 3.99 18.12
N ILE A 100 9.43 3.33 18.31
CA ILE A 100 8.14 4.01 18.45
C ILE A 100 8.03 4.54 19.88
N LEU A 101 7.95 5.85 20.00
CA LEU A 101 7.82 6.57 21.26
C LEU A 101 6.32 6.69 21.61
N TRP A 102 5.92 6.11 22.73
CA TRP A 102 4.52 6.16 23.18
C TRP A 102 4.06 7.57 23.61
N ALA A 103 5.02 8.46 23.88
CA ALA A 103 4.75 9.86 24.19
C ALA A 103 4.75 10.77 22.95
N ALA A 104 5.04 10.23 21.75
CA ALA A 104 5.12 11.00 20.51
C ALA A 104 4.60 10.19 19.32
N ASP A 105 3.32 10.37 19.00
CA ASP A 105 2.62 9.65 17.93
C ASP A 105 3.30 9.79 16.56
N GLU A 106 4.00 10.91 16.31
CA GLU A 106 4.72 11.16 15.06
C GLU A 106 5.86 10.18 14.82
N SER A 107 6.38 9.57 15.90
CA SER A 107 7.39 8.51 15.79
C SER A 107 6.83 7.26 15.10
N TYR A 108 5.52 7.02 15.11
CA TYR A 108 4.90 5.88 14.45
C TYR A 108 4.56 6.17 12.97
N TYR A 109 5.58 6.22 12.12
CA TYR A 109 5.40 6.63 10.72
C TYR A 109 5.36 5.49 9.70
N LEU A 110 6.04 4.34 9.93
CA LEU A 110 6.12 3.27 8.94
C LEU A 110 5.04 2.21 9.15
N LYS A 111 4.26 1.97 8.10
CA LYS A 111 3.29 0.89 8.01
C LYS A 111 3.65 0.04 6.79
N PHE A 112 3.92 -1.24 7.01
CA PHE A 112 4.35 -2.15 5.95
C PHE A 112 3.48 -3.40 5.97
N TYR A 113 2.82 -3.70 4.84
CA TYR A 113 1.97 -4.87 4.70
C TYR A 113 2.49 -5.81 3.61
N ILE A 114 2.35 -7.10 3.88
CA ILE A 114 2.48 -8.16 2.88
C ILE A 114 1.12 -8.86 2.76
N PHE A 115 0.60 -8.91 1.54
CA PHE A 115 -0.61 -9.65 1.21
C PHE A 115 -0.32 -10.70 0.14
N GLN A 116 -0.91 -11.88 0.31
CA GLN A 116 -1.15 -12.76 -0.82
C GLN A 116 -2.41 -12.31 -1.55
N VAL A 117 -2.32 -12.17 -2.86
CA VAL A 117 -3.40 -11.71 -3.73
C VAL A 117 -4.06 -12.92 -4.36
N VAL A 118 -5.39 -13.00 -4.26
CA VAL A 118 -6.18 -14.06 -4.91
C VAL A 118 -7.39 -13.48 -5.62
N ASP A 119 -7.83 -14.14 -6.68
CA ASP A 119 -8.98 -13.69 -7.47
C ASP A 119 -10.30 -13.88 -6.71
N GLU A 120 -11.27 -13.00 -7.00
CA GLU A 120 -12.66 -13.16 -6.55
C GLU A 120 -13.25 -14.39 -7.26
N ARG A 121 -13.29 -15.53 -6.56
CA ARG A 121 -14.08 -16.70 -6.94
C ARG A 121 -15.43 -16.67 -6.22
#